data_AF-A0A093EYH8-F1
#
_entry.id   AF-A0A093EYH8-F1
#
_cell.length_a   1.000
_cell.length_b   1.000
_cell.length_c   1.000
_cell.angle_alpha   90.00
_cell.angle_beta   90.00
_cell.angle_gamma   90.00
#
_symmetry.space_group_name_H-M   'P 1'
#
loop_
_entity.id
_entity.type
_entity.pdbx_description
1 polymer ?
#
loop_
_entity_poly.entity_id
_entity_poly.type
_entity_poly.pdbx_seq_one_letter_code
_entity_poly.pdbx_strand_id
1 'polypeptide(L)'
;FTGLERVGGVDLSYIKGDDTRACASLVVLSYPALEVLYEDCRMVAGSAPSVVGGFSFLTGPASLFIEVALGAQETTFIFLLFQVLLVDGNGLLHPRGFGVACHLGVLTDLPCVGVAKNLLHVDGLVRDEGHREQIRSLQRAGDTFPLTGTSGRVLGMVLRSYNSSRPLYISVGHRVCLQTAVRLVKSCCRYRIPEPIRQVQSR
;
A
#
# COMPACT_ATOMS: atom_id res chain seq x y z
N PHE A 1 11.97 -4.33 14.86
CA PHE A 1 10.76 -3.77 15.49
C PHE A 1 10.38 -4.70 16.62
N THR A 2 10.43 -4.25 17.87
CA THR A 2 10.07 -5.09 19.02
C THR A 2 8.55 -5.25 19.09
N GLY A 3 8.06 -6.47 19.30
CA GLY A 3 6.63 -6.77 19.39
C GLY A 3 5.87 -6.82 18.05
N LEU A 4 6.53 -6.60 16.91
CA LEU A 4 5.95 -6.85 15.59
C LEU A 4 6.23 -8.29 15.18
N GLU A 5 5.18 -9.06 14.95
CA GLU A 5 5.20 -10.49 14.65
C GLU A 5 4.58 -10.81 13.29
N ARG A 6 3.62 -9.99 12.82
CA ARG A 6 2.83 -10.30 11.61
C ARG A 6 2.54 -9.06 10.77
N VAL A 7 2.87 -9.13 9.48
CA VAL A 7 2.68 -8.06 8.51
C VAL A 7 1.78 -8.55 7.37
N GLY A 8 0.70 -7.81 7.13
CA GLY A 8 -0.21 -8.07 6.02
C GLY A 8 0.26 -7.42 4.72
N GLY A 9 -0.08 -8.02 3.59
CA GLY A 9 0.07 -7.45 2.27
C GLY A 9 -1.25 -7.53 1.51
N VAL A 10 -1.61 -6.48 0.77
CA VAL A 10 -2.83 -6.47 -0.05
C VAL A 10 -2.60 -5.85 -1.43
N ASP A 11 -3.27 -6.42 -2.43
CA ASP A 11 -3.33 -5.92 -3.81
C ASP A 11 -4.73 -6.09 -4.41
N LEU A 12 -5.12 -5.15 -5.27
CA LEU A 12 -6.36 -5.23 -6.03
C LEU A 12 -6.02 -5.02 -7.50
N SER A 13 -6.20 -6.07 -8.28
CA SER A 13 -5.89 -6.11 -9.69
C SER A 13 -7.15 -6.33 -10.51
N TYR A 14 -7.45 -5.40 -11.42
CA TYR A 14 -8.57 -5.53 -12.37
C TYR A 14 -8.23 -6.53 -13.47
N ILE A 15 -9.23 -7.27 -13.95
CA ILE A 15 -9.06 -8.15 -15.11
C ILE A 15 -8.75 -7.29 -16.34
N LYS A 16 -7.72 -7.68 -17.09
CA LYS A 16 -7.34 -6.96 -18.30
C LYS A 16 -8.49 -6.98 -19.31
N GLY A 17 -9.01 -5.80 -19.64
CA GLY A 17 -10.15 -5.64 -20.55
C GLY A 17 -11.52 -5.73 -19.88
N ASP A 18 -11.57 -5.79 -18.55
CA ASP A 18 -12.81 -5.83 -17.77
C ASP A 18 -12.67 -5.02 -16.47
N ASP A 19 -13.20 -3.79 -16.50
CA ASP A 19 -13.17 -2.87 -15.36
C ASP A 19 -14.23 -3.20 -14.29
N THR A 20 -15.07 -4.21 -14.52
CA THR A 20 -16.14 -4.63 -13.62
C THR A 20 -15.74 -5.81 -12.72
N ARG A 21 -14.57 -6.41 -12.93
CA ARG A 21 -14.07 -7.51 -12.11
C ARG A 21 -12.62 -7.27 -11.70
N ALA A 22 -12.34 -7.50 -10.42
CA ALA A 22 -11.00 -7.45 -9.87
C ALA A 22 -10.73 -8.71 -9.02
N CYS A 23 -9.48 -9.15 -8.88
CA CYS A 23 -9.08 -10.00 -7.75
C CYS A 23 -8.53 -9.08 -6.67
N ALA A 24 -9.08 -9.22 -5.46
CA ALA A 24 -8.46 -8.73 -4.24
C ALA A 24 -7.70 -9.89 -3.59
N SER A 25 -6.44 -9.65 -3.24
CA SER A 25 -5.55 -10.60 -2.60
C SER A 25 -5.11 -10.07 -1.25
N LEU A 26 -5.13 -10.93 -0.23
CA LEU A 26 -4.61 -10.69 1.12
C LEU A 26 -3.62 -11.79 1.47
N VAL A 27 -2.47 -11.41 2.01
CA VAL A 27 -1.51 -12.32 2.63
C VAL A 27 -1.14 -11.83 4.01
N VAL A 28 -0.80 -12.75 4.91
CA VAL A 28 -0.18 -12.44 6.20
C VAL A 28 1.15 -13.17 6.26
N LEU A 29 2.22 -12.44 6.56
CA LEU A 29 3.55 -12.98 6.73
C LEU A 29 4.01 -12.85 8.18
N SER A 30 4.80 -13.81 8.64
CA SER A 30 5.57 -13.70 9.88
C SER A 30 6.62 -12.58 9.77
N TYR A 31 7.00 -11.99 10.89
CA TYR A 31 8.02 -10.95 10.97
C TYR A 31 9.02 -11.29 12.09
N PRO A 32 10.35 -11.16 11.86
CA PRO A 32 11.01 -10.67 10.65
C PRO A 32 11.29 -11.76 9.60
N ALA A 33 10.81 -12.99 9.80
CA ALA A 33 11.13 -14.13 8.92
C ALA A 33 10.44 -14.05 7.54
N LEU A 34 9.40 -13.24 7.37
CA LEU A 34 8.69 -13.03 6.09
C LEU A 34 8.24 -14.34 5.44
N GLU A 35 7.75 -15.28 6.26
CA GLU A 35 7.16 -16.54 5.81
C GLU A 35 5.64 -16.40 5.75
N VAL A 36 5.00 -16.95 4.73
CA VAL A 36 3.54 -16.85 4.56
C VAL A 36 2.84 -17.69 5.63
N LEU A 37 1.95 -17.05 6.39
CA LEU A 37 1.12 -17.67 7.42
C LEU A 37 -0.34 -17.83 6.98
N TYR A 38 -0.81 -16.94 6.10
CA TYR A 38 -2.17 -16.92 5.58
C TYR A 38 -2.19 -16.31 4.18
N GLU A 39 -3.09 -16.78 3.34
CA GLU A 39 -3.38 -16.20 2.03
C GLU A 39 -4.85 -16.42 1.63
N ASP A 40 -5.45 -15.41 0.99
CA ASP A 40 -6.77 -15.48 0.35
C ASP A 40 -6.77 -14.56 -0.89
N CYS A 41 -7.33 -15.01 -2.01
CA CYS A 41 -7.71 -14.14 -3.15
C CYS A 41 -9.13 -14.47 -3.52
N ARG A 42 -9.92 -13.42 -3.78
CA ARG A 42 -11.26 -13.59 -4.31
C ARG A 42 -11.49 -12.65 -5.47
N MET A 43 -12.22 -13.16 -6.44
CA MET A 43 -12.82 -12.35 -7.47
C MET A 43 -13.96 -11.54 -6.86
N VAL A 44 -13.88 -10.23 -7.06
CA VAL A 44 -14.83 -9.25 -6.56
C VAL A 44 -15.39 -8.48 -7.75
N ALA A 45 -16.71 -8.23 -7.72
CA ALA A 45 -17.34 -7.38 -8.71
C ALA A 45 -16.94 -5.93 -8.38
N GLY A 46 -16.19 -5.29 -9.28
CA GLY A 46 -15.97 -3.85 -9.24
C GLY A 46 -17.31 -3.15 -9.41
N SER A 47 -17.84 -2.58 -8.33
CA SER A 47 -19.09 -1.82 -8.41
C SER A 47 -18.89 -0.62 -9.33
N ALA A 48 -19.67 -0.55 -10.41
CA ALA A 48 -19.84 0.67 -11.19
C ALA A 48 -20.24 1.83 -10.25
N PRO A 49 -19.84 3.08 -10.52
CA PRO A 49 -20.11 4.20 -9.62
C PRO A 49 -21.61 4.53 -9.64
N SER A 50 -22.38 3.96 -8.71
CA SER A 50 -23.73 4.43 -8.44
C SER A 50 -23.64 5.73 -7.64
N VAL A 51 -23.59 6.86 -8.35
CA VAL A 51 -23.73 8.19 -7.75
C VAL A 51 -25.19 8.38 -7.37
N VAL A 52 -25.54 8.13 -6.11
CA VAL A 52 -26.71 8.74 -5.47
C VAL A 52 -26.34 9.11 -4.03
N GLY A 53 -26.24 10.41 -3.75
CA GLY A 53 -26.26 10.97 -2.40
C GLY A 53 -25.00 10.75 -1.52
N GLY A 54 -23.92 11.48 -1.80
CA GLY A 54 -22.97 11.95 -0.77
C GLY A 54 -22.14 10.93 0.06
N PHE A 55 -22.32 9.61 -0.09
CA PHE A 55 -21.68 8.58 0.74
C PHE A 55 -20.93 7.48 -0.06
N SER A 56 -20.27 7.85 -1.17
CA SER A 56 -19.58 6.91 -2.08
C SER A 56 -18.27 6.28 -1.56
N PHE A 57 -17.98 6.32 -0.26
CA PHE A 57 -16.74 5.73 0.29
C PHE A 57 -16.88 4.22 0.57
N LEU A 58 -18.09 3.71 0.78
CA LEU A 58 -18.31 2.29 1.09
C LEU A 58 -18.33 1.35 -0.14
N THR A 59 -18.19 1.90 -1.36
CA THR A 59 -18.22 1.16 -2.63
C THR A 59 -16.90 1.21 -3.41
N GLY A 60 -15.84 1.73 -2.78
CA GLY A 60 -14.53 1.83 -3.40
C GLY A 60 -13.74 0.50 -3.34
N PRO A 61 -12.61 0.40 -4.05
CA PRO A 61 -11.73 -0.77 -4.01
C PRO A 61 -11.34 -1.23 -2.59
N ALA A 62 -11.35 -0.32 -1.60
CA ALA A 62 -11.17 -0.63 -0.19
C ALA A 62 -12.28 -1.45 0.49
N SER A 63 -13.55 -1.36 0.07
CA SER A 63 -14.59 -2.24 0.60
C SER A 63 -14.52 -3.64 0.00
N LEU A 64 -14.03 -3.77 -1.25
CA LEU A 64 -13.74 -5.07 -1.86
C LEU A 64 -12.60 -5.80 -1.12
N PHE A 65 -11.59 -5.08 -0.64
CA PHE A 65 -10.55 -5.66 0.24
C PHE A 65 -11.12 -6.18 1.55
N ILE A 66 -12.09 -5.45 2.10
CA ILE A 66 -12.83 -5.86 3.28
C ILE A 66 -13.63 -7.14 2.94
N GLU A 67 -14.34 -7.24 1.82
CA GLU A 67 -15.03 -8.49 1.45
C GLU A 67 -14.10 -9.72 1.33
N VAL A 68 -12.88 -9.55 0.83
CA VAL A 68 -11.88 -10.64 0.84
C VAL A 68 -11.39 -10.95 2.25
N ALA A 69 -11.18 -9.94 3.09
CA ALA A 69 -10.87 -10.12 4.49
C ALA A 69 -12.09 -10.60 5.34
N LEU A 70 -13.32 -10.48 4.85
CA LEU A 70 -14.56 -10.62 5.64
C LEU A 70 -15.51 -11.71 5.13
N GLY A 71 -15.19 -12.41 4.06
CA GLY A 71 -16.06 -13.46 3.54
C GLY A 71 -16.06 -14.77 4.37
N ALA A 72 -15.66 -14.70 5.64
CA ALA A 72 -15.89 -15.72 6.66
C ALA A 72 -16.64 -15.03 7.82
N GLN A 73 -17.63 -15.71 8.39
CA GLN A 73 -18.51 -15.23 9.47
C GLN A 73 -17.79 -14.79 10.78
N GLU A 74 -16.45 -14.76 10.82
CA GLU A 74 -15.64 -14.39 11.98
C GLU A 74 -14.73 -13.20 11.67
N THR A 75 -15.36 -12.04 11.51
CA THR A 75 -14.76 -10.71 11.30
C THR A 75 -13.70 -10.37 12.37
N THR A 76 -13.86 -10.89 13.58
CA THR A 76 -12.99 -10.58 14.73
C THR A 76 -11.64 -11.29 14.65
N PHE A 77 -11.52 -12.41 13.93
CA PHE A 77 -10.30 -13.21 13.96
C PHE A 77 -9.24 -12.72 12.97
N ILE A 78 -9.64 -12.25 11.77
CA ILE A 78 -8.69 -11.83 10.73
C ILE A 78 -7.89 -10.58 11.12
N PHE A 79 -8.51 -9.61 11.80
CA PHE A 79 -7.79 -8.43 12.28
C PHE A 79 -6.80 -8.73 13.42
N LEU A 80 -6.94 -9.88 14.09
CA LEU A 80 -5.94 -10.38 15.06
C LEU A 80 -4.74 -11.05 14.37
N LEU A 81 -4.83 -11.35 13.07
CA LEU A 81 -3.77 -12.04 12.34
C LEU A 81 -2.60 -11.12 11.94
N PHE A 82 -2.77 -9.81 11.88
CA PHE A 82 -1.67 -8.91 11.50
C PHE A 82 -1.74 -7.56 12.22
N GLN A 83 -0.59 -6.93 12.41
CA GLN A 83 -0.46 -5.69 13.18
C GLN A 83 -0.31 -4.45 12.30
N VAL A 84 0.02 -4.64 11.02
CA VAL A 84 0.21 -3.58 10.04
C VAL A 84 -0.01 -4.13 8.64
N LEU A 85 -0.55 -3.31 7.76
CA LEU A 85 -0.85 -3.65 6.38
C LEU A 85 0.01 -2.83 5.42
N LEU A 86 0.69 -3.52 4.51
CA LEU A 86 1.30 -2.91 3.33
C LEU A 86 0.30 -3.01 2.18
N VAL A 87 -0.01 -1.88 1.55
CA VAL A 87 -1.00 -1.79 0.48
C VAL A 87 -0.29 -1.42 -0.83
N ASP A 88 -0.49 -2.20 -1.90
CA ASP A 88 0.00 -1.82 -3.24
C ASP A 88 -0.84 -0.65 -3.76
N GLY A 89 -0.33 0.56 -3.54
CA GLY A 89 -1.09 1.78 -3.79
C GLY A 89 -0.63 2.95 -2.93
N ASN A 90 -1.41 4.02 -2.96
CA ASN A 90 -1.09 5.26 -2.27
C ASN A 90 -1.90 5.44 -0.98
N GLY A 91 -1.32 6.14 -0.01
CA GLY A 91 -1.98 6.70 1.16
C GLY A 91 -2.19 8.21 0.99
N LEU A 92 -1.53 9.03 1.82
CA LEU A 92 -1.62 10.50 1.75
C LEU A 92 -1.07 11.09 0.43
N LEU A 93 -0.22 10.37 -0.30
CA LEU A 93 0.25 10.74 -1.64
C LEU A 93 -0.87 10.53 -2.68
N HIS A 94 -1.92 11.34 -2.61
CA HIS A 94 -3.14 11.20 -3.38
C HIS A 94 -3.75 12.59 -3.65
N PRO A 95 -4.45 12.84 -4.78
CA PRO A 95 -4.99 14.17 -5.09
C PRO A 95 -5.88 14.76 -3.99
N ARG A 96 -6.59 13.89 -3.27
CA ARG A 96 -7.45 14.24 -2.13
C ARG A 96 -6.83 13.96 -0.76
N GLY A 97 -5.54 13.60 -0.71
CA GLY A 97 -4.88 13.17 0.52
C GLY A 97 -5.46 11.89 1.16
N PHE A 98 -6.22 11.10 0.40
CA PHE A 98 -6.94 9.93 0.91
C PHE A 98 -6.94 8.79 -0.13
N GLY A 99 -5.78 8.17 -0.30
CA GLY A 99 -5.63 6.99 -1.17
C GLY A 99 -6.14 5.70 -0.52
N VAL A 100 -6.04 4.59 -1.26
CA VAL A 100 -6.53 3.26 -0.84
C VAL A 100 -5.95 2.81 0.50
N ALA A 101 -4.68 3.11 0.79
CA ALA A 101 -4.06 2.75 2.06
C ALA A 101 -4.63 3.54 3.25
N CYS A 102 -5.01 4.81 3.04
CA CYS A 102 -5.72 5.59 4.06
C CYS A 102 -7.12 5.03 4.27
N HIS A 103 -7.81 4.73 3.16
CA HIS A 103 -9.18 4.26 3.19
C HIS A 103 -9.31 2.93 3.93
N LEU A 104 -8.45 1.97 3.60
CA LEU A 104 -8.43 0.67 4.24
C LEU A 104 -8.03 0.79 5.72
N GLY A 105 -7.02 1.60 6.03
CA GLY A 105 -6.59 1.81 7.41
C GLY A 105 -7.65 2.45 8.29
N VAL A 106 -8.38 3.46 7.79
CA VAL A 106 -9.47 4.10 8.55
C VAL A 106 -10.63 3.14 8.77
N LEU A 107 -11.03 2.36 7.76
CA LEU A 107 -12.13 1.40 7.89
C LEU A 107 -11.81 0.22 8.82
N THR A 108 -10.55 -0.20 8.86
CA THR A 108 -10.10 -1.34 9.68
C THR A 108 -9.54 -0.93 11.04
N ASP A 109 -9.34 0.36 11.27
CA ASP A 109 -8.58 0.93 12.40
C ASP A 109 -7.15 0.35 12.55
N LEU A 110 -6.59 -0.21 11.47
CA LEU A 110 -5.26 -0.81 11.47
C LEU A 110 -4.18 0.13 10.90
N PRO A 111 -2.93 0.04 11.41
CA PRO A 111 -1.80 0.70 10.78
C PRO A 111 -1.66 0.28 9.32
N CYS A 112 -1.65 1.25 8.41
CA CYS A 112 -1.58 1.01 6.96
C CYS A 112 -0.52 1.88 6.30
N VAL A 113 0.21 1.31 5.35
CA VAL A 113 1.25 1.97 4.56
C VAL A 113 0.97 1.79 3.08
N GLY A 114 0.90 2.90 2.33
CA GLY A 114 0.85 2.86 0.88
C GLY A 114 2.25 2.65 0.29
N VAL A 115 2.40 1.62 -0.52
CA VAL A 115 3.64 1.25 -1.23
C VAL A 115 3.39 1.31 -2.73
N ALA A 116 3.65 2.46 -3.35
CA ALA A 116 3.45 2.63 -4.78
C ALA A 116 4.75 2.37 -5.58
N LYS A 117 4.61 1.77 -6.77
CA LYS A 117 5.73 1.47 -7.68
C LYS A 117 6.08 2.62 -8.63
N ASN A 118 5.18 3.59 -8.77
CA ASN A 118 5.27 4.75 -9.65
C ASN A 118 4.89 6.01 -8.87
N LEU A 119 5.46 7.15 -9.26
CA LEU A 119 5.09 8.45 -8.70
C LEU A 119 3.67 8.82 -9.15
N LEU A 120 2.82 9.20 -8.21
CA LEU A 120 1.55 9.83 -8.53
C LEU A 120 1.74 11.35 -8.65
N HIS A 121 1.30 11.93 -9.76
CA HIS A 121 1.49 13.36 -10.01
C HIS A 121 0.45 14.19 -9.26
N VAL A 122 0.80 14.68 -8.08
CA VAL A 122 -0.07 15.42 -7.16
C VAL A 122 0.70 16.56 -6.51
N ASP A 123 0.02 17.67 -6.23
CA ASP A 123 0.63 18.83 -5.53
C ASP A 123 1.96 19.28 -6.16
N GLY A 124 2.00 19.35 -7.49
CA GLY A 124 3.18 19.72 -8.26
C GLY A 124 4.30 18.67 -8.33
N LEU A 125 4.17 17.52 -7.67
CA LEU A 125 5.10 16.41 -7.85
C LEU A 125 4.97 15.85 -9.27
N VAL A 126 6.06 15.88 -10.01
CA VAL A 126 6.14 15.37 -11.38
C VAL A 126 7.41 14.56 -11.56
N ARG A 127 7.39 13.60 -12.48
CA ARG A 127 8.56 12.78 -12.81
C ARG A 127 9.42 13.44 -13.89
N ASP A 128 9.92 14.63 -13.59
CA ASP A 128 10.80 15.41 -14.47
C ASP A 128 12.29 15.00 -14.34
N GLU A 129 13.19 15.72 -15.00
CA GLU A 129 14.63 15.42 -14.95
C GLU A 129 15.22 15.64 -13.55
N GLY A 130 14.76 16.67 -12.82
CA GLY A 130 15.20 16.93 -11.45
C GLY A 130 14.85 15.77 -10.50
N HIS A 131 13.62 15.24 -10.58
CA HIS A 131 13.23 14.06 -9.82
C HIS A 131 14.05 12.82 -10.22
N ARG A 132 14.37 12.67 -11.51
CA ARG A 132 15.23 11.57 -11.98
C ARG A 132 16.66 11.69 -11.45
N GLU A 133 17.22 12.89 -11.37
CA GLU A 133 18.53 13.16 -10.76
C GLU A 133 18.53 12.80 -9.27
N GLN A 134 17.49 13.18 -8.52
CA GLN A 134 17.33 12.77 -7.13
C GLN A 134 17.24 11.25 -6.97
N ILE A 135 16.58 10.54 -7.89
CA ILE A 135 16.60 9.07 -7.88
C ILE A 135 18.00 8.53 -8.16
N ARG A 136 18.73 9.12 -9.12
CA ARG A 136 20.11 8.71 -9.45
C ARG A 136 21.09 8.98 -8.30
N SER A 137 20.81 9.95 -7.44
CA SER A 137 21.66 10.26 -6.28
C SER A 137 21.55 9.23 -5.16
N LEU A 138 20.44 8.47 -5.08
CA LEU A 138 20.33 7.32 -4.17
C LEU A 138 21.32 6.24 -4.61
N GLN A 139 22.30 5.87 -3.78
CA GLN A 139 23.36 4.92 -4.13
C GLN A 139 23.14 3.53 -3.50
N ARG A 140 22.65 3.50 -2.27
CA ARG A 140 22.56 2.28 -1.45
C ARG A 140 21.10 1.90 -1.19
N ALA A 141 20.88 0.61 -0.94
CA ALA A 141 19.58 0.14 -0.52
C ALA A 141 19.24 0.72 0.87
N GLY A 142 18.09 1.38 0.98
CA GLY A 142 17.69 2.12 2.17
C GLY A 142 17.81 3.64 2.00
N ASP A 143 18.49 4.13 0.96
CA ASP A 143 18.55 5.56 0.68
C ASP A 143 17.17 6.12 0.34
N THR A 144 16.91 7.33 0.80
CA THR A 144 15.59 7.97 0.70
C THR A 144 15.69 9.48 0.48
N PHE A 145 14.65 10.07 -0.09
CA PHE A 145 14.42 11.52 -0.05
C PHE A 145 12.92 11.84 0.04
N PRO A 146 12.53 12.96 0.69
CA PRO A 146 11.13 13.31 0.88
C PRO A 146 10.47 13.77 -0.42
N LEU A 147 9.21 13.42 -0.61
CA LEU A 147 8.33 13.96 -1.65
C LEU A 147 7.61 15.19 -1.08
N THR A 148 8.19 16.37 -1.30
CA THR A 148 7.62 17.64 -0.85
C THR A 148 6.86 18.28 -2.00
N GLY A 149 5.55 18.44 -1.84
CA GLY A 149 4.73 19.11 -2.84
C GLY A 149 4.94 20.63 -2.84
N THR A 150 4.37 21.32 -3.83
CA THR A 150 4.45 22.79 -3.95
C THR A 150 3.79 23.51 -2.79
N SER A 151 2.85 22.86 -2.10
CA SER A 151 2.28 23.34 -0.84
C SER A 151 3.28 23.37 0.34
N GLY A 152 4.47 22.80 0.18
CA GLY A 152 5.46 22.61 1.25
C GLY A 152 5.20 21.37 2.13
N ARG A 153 4.12 20.62 1.87
CA ARG A 153 3.79 19.40 2.61
C ARG A 153 4.62 18.21 2.10
N VAL A 154 5.11 17.41 3.04
CA VAL A 154 5.71 16.11 2.72
C VAL A 154 4.60 15.07 2.56
N LEU A 155 4.37 14.62 1.33
CA LEU A 155 3.30 13.68 0.97
C LEU A 155 3.74 12.22 1.03
N GLY A 156 5.05 11.97 1.03
CA GLY A 156 5.63 10.64 1.09
C GLY A 156 7.16 10.67 1.06
N MET A 157 7.74 9.50 0.83
CA MET A 157 9.18 9.30 0.76
C MET A 157 9.51 8.43 -0.46
N VAL A 158 10.51 8.81 -1.23
CA VAL A 158 11.12 7.92 -2.20
C VAL A 158 12.08 7.00 -1.46
N LEU A 159 12.01 5.69 -1.72
CA LEU A 159 12.86 4.67 -1.11
C LEU A 159 13.54 3.83 -2.19
N ARG A 160 14.87 3.81 -2.19
CA ARG A 160 15.66 2.80 -2.91
C ARG A 160 15.63 1.51 -2.08
N SER A 161 14.59 0.70 -2.28
CA SER A 161 14.29 -0.46 -1.41
C SER A 161 15.33 -1.58 -1.49
N TYR A 162 15.97 -1.77 -2.64
CA TYR A 162 16.94 -2.83 -2.90
C TYR A 162 18.01 -2.37 -3.91
N ASN A 163 18.81 -3.30 -4.44
CA ASN A 163 19.75 -3.07 -5.54
C ASN A 163 19.01 -2.87 -6.90
N SER A 164 18.03 -1.97 -6.94
CA SER A 164 17.29 -1.56 -8.12
C SER A 164 17.33 -0.05 -8.28
N SER A 165 17.46 0.42 -9.52
CA SER A 165 17.36 1.84 -9.88
C SER A 165 15.93 2.37 -9.87
N ARG A 166 14.92 1.49 -9.75
CA ARG A 166 13.51 1.87 -9.69
C ARG A 166 13.05 1.92 -8.22
N PRO A 167 12.86 3.12 -7.64
CA PRO A 167 12.47 3.22 -6.24
C PRO A 167 11.01 2.80 -6.00
N LEU A 168 10.64 2.80 -4.73
CA LEU A 168 9.26 2.79 -4.25
C LEU A 168 8.89 4.17 -3.72
N TYR A 169 7.60 4.48 -3.77
CA TYR A 169 7.01 5.72 -3.25
C TYR A 169 6.15 5.36 -2.04
N ILE A 170 6.63 5.69 -0.86
CA ILE A 170 6.03 5.31 0.41
C ILE A 170 5.19 6.47 0.92
N SER A 171 3.94 6.23 1.28
CA SER A 171 3.07 7.24 1.89
C SER A 171 2.33 6.66 3.07
N VAL A 172 2.06 7.51 4.07
CA VAL A 172 1.29 7.13 5.25
C VAL A 172 -0.14 6.78 4.82
N GLY A 173 -0.64 5.63 5.25
CA GLY A 173 -2.06 5.29 5.14
C GLY A 173 -2.80 5.70 6.43
N HIS A 174 -2.54 4.97 7.52
CA HIS A 174 -3.23 5.19 8.79
C HIS A 174 -2.36 4.74 9.98
N ARG A 175 -2.50 5.40 11.15
CA ARG A 175 -1.86 5.05 12.44
C ARG A 175 -0.35 4.71 12.40
N VAL A 176 0.39 5.32 11.48
CA VAL A 176 1.85 5.15 11.35
C VAL A 176 2.49 6.45 10.88
N CYS A 177 3.66 6.81 11.41
CA CYS A 177 4.40 7.95 10.89
C CYS A 177 5.25 7.56 9.67
N LEU A 178 5.54 8.52 8.79
CA LEU A 178 6.24 8.27 7.52
C LEU A 178 7.60 7.58 7.70
N GLN A 179 8.39 8.01 8.68
CA GLN A 179 9.71 7.42 8.95
C GLN A 179 9.60 5.95 9.38
N THR A 180 8.61 5.61 10.19
CA THR A 180 8.34 4.22 10.60
C THR A 180 7.83 3.39 9.43
N ALA A 181 6.96 3.94 8.59
CA ALA A 181 6.47 3.29 7.38
C ALA A 181 7.62 2.93 6.42
N VAL A 182 8.54 3.87 6.16
CA VAL A 182 9.71 3.66 5.30
C VAL A 182 10.64 2.57 5.84
N ARG A 183 10.96 2.62 7.14
CA ARG A 183 11.79 1.60 7.80
C ARG A 183 11.14 0.21 7.75
N LEU A 184 9.84 0.14 8.00
CA LEU A 184 9.08 -1.11 7.94
C LEU A 184 9.12 -1.68 6.53
N VAL A 185 8.75 -0.90 5.52
CA VAL A 185 8.77 -1.34 4.12
C VAL A 185 10.15 -1.84 3.73
N LYS A 186 11.22 -1.10 4.08
CA LYS A 186 12.60 -1.51 3.81
C LYS A 186 12.94 -2.83 4.50
N SER A 187 12.51 -3.04 5.75
CA SER A 187 12.75 -4.29 6.48
C SER A 187 12.00 -5.50 5.88
N CYS A 188 10.90 -5.25 5.17
CA CYS A 188 10.16 -6.29 4.46
C CYS A 188 10.72 -6.59 3.05
N CYS A 189 11.80 -5.93 2.60
CA CYS A 189 12.34 -6.07 1.25
C CYS A 189 13.47 -7.11 1.18
N ARG A 190 13.15 -8.35 0.76
CA ARG A 190 14.14 -9.32 0.25
C ARG A 190 14.57 -9.03 -1.19
N TYR A 191 13.69 -8.38 -1.94
CA TYR A 191 13.91 -7.90 -3.30
C TYR A 191 13.49 -6.42 -3.41
N ARG A 192 13.36 -5.89 -4.64
CA ARG A 192 12.85 -4.53 -4.88
C ARG A 192 11.46 -4.33 -4.24
N ILE A 193 10.53 -5.27 -4.45
CA ILE A 193 9.17 -5.19 -3.91
C ILE A 193 9.17 -5.87 -2.54
N PRO A 194 8.58 -5.25 -1.48
CA PRO A 194 8.52 -5.88 -0.16
C PRO A 194 7.72 -7.17 -0.21
N GLU A 195 8.14 -8.17 0.55
CA GLU A 195 7.58 -9.53 0.51
C GLU A 195 6.05 -9.57 0.61
N PRO A 196 5.38 -8.87 1.56
CA PRO A 196 3.92 -8.90 1.62
C PRO A 196 3.24 -8.43 0.33
N ILE A 197 3.80 -7.43 -0.35
CA ILE A 197 3.29 -6.89 -1.62
C ILE A 197 3.66 -7.78 -2.81
N ARG A 198 4.80 -8.46 -2.75
CA ARG A 198 5.25 -9.38 -3.80
C ARG A 198 4.38 -10.63 -3.87
N GLN A 199 4.00 -11.17 -2.70
CA GLN A 199 3.21 -12.41 -2.59
C GLN A 199 1.77 -12.27 -3.13
N VAL A 200 1.18 -11.09 -3.00
CA VAL A 200 -0.17 -10.80 -3.53
C VAL A 200 -0.22 -10.50 -5.03
N GLN A 201 0.90 -10.11 -5.65
CA GLN A 201 0.97 -9.77 -7.08
C GLN A 201 1.39 -10.92 -8.00
N SER A 202 2.05 -11.93 -7.44
CA SER A 202 2.46 -13.11 -8.22
C SER A 202 1.30 -14.07 -8.52
N ARG A 203 0.06 -13.63 -8.30
CA ARG A 203 -1.16 -14.43 -8.34
C ARG A 203 -2.23 -13.67 -9.11
#